data_AF-A0A8J6PNM2-F1
#
_entry.id   AF-A0A8J6PNM2-F1
#
_cell.length_a   1.000
_cell.length_b   1.000
_cell.length_c   1.000
_cell.angle_alpha   90.00
_cell.angle_beta   90.00
_cell.angle_gamma   90.00
#
_symmetry.space_group_name_H-M   'P 1'
#
loop_
_entity.id
_entity.type
_entity.pdbx_description
1 polymer ?
#
loop_
_entity_poly.entity_id
_entity_poly.type
_entity_poly.pdbx_seq_one_letter_code
_entity_poly.pdbx_strand_id
1 'polypeptide(L)'
;MKLLISISFSLFFFTHLLSCSFAVQNRIFPLGMTSAGVVVVEVRLDRGSAAPLTDEKQNITNDELTWSGQNYLKVYDNNQRELYTEVIDSGLSIHYLMYDSILQSIVDKGLSLTTRFNDFKRITSGKINFCRYETQCDFAELIYDTINNTVHLKSHNGHKHLLPITNEEYTIANDIRNMYLDRDAGIQSITGLLLISSYREYNINEQRIFVAHIAVGQKLPVHDEKKEKKRQFSDVANSTFSEPVIYHSQGFDFVFWE
;
A
#
# COMPACT_ATOMS: atom_id res chain seq x y z
N MET A 1 -29.27 -7.88 42.88
CA MET A 1 -29.22 -6.71 41.97
C MET A 1 -27.81 -6.10 41.80
N LYS A 2 -26.97 -6.00 42.84
CA LYS A 2 -25.61 -5.45 42.70
C LYS A 2 -24.60 -6.32 41.91
N LEU A 3 -24.83 -7.63 41.82
CA LEU A 3 -23.93 -8.56 41.10
C LEU A 3 -24.11 -8.54 39.57
N LEU A 4 -25.33 -8.27 39.08
CA LEU A 4 -25.66 -8.27 37.64
C LEU A 4 -25.13 -7.04 36.91
N ILE A 5 -25.00 -5.91 37.60
CA ILE A 5 -24.44 -4.66 37.05
C ILE A 5 -22.92 -4.80 36.86
N SER A 6 -22.24 -5.56 37.72
CA SER A 6 -20.78 -5.79 37.64
C SER A 6 -20.40 -6.66 36.42
N ILE A 7 -21.23 -7.65 36.07
CA ILE A 7 -20.98 -8.55 34.93
C ILE A 7 -21.24 -7.83 33.59
N SER A 8 -22.24 -6.94 33.52
CA SER A 8 -22.47 -6.13 32.32
C SER A 8 -21.39 -5.07 32.10
N PHE A 9 -20.78 -4.54 33.16
CA PHE A 9 -19.67 -3.60 33.03
C PHE A 9 -18.39 -4.31 32.56
N SER A 10 -18.11 -5.52 33.03
CA SER A 10 -16.94 -6.29 32.59
C SER A 10 -17.05 -6.79 31.14
N LEU A 11 -18.25 -7.12 30.63
CA LEU A 11 -18.40 -7.51 29.22
C LEU A 11 -18.24 -6.34 28.24
N PHE A 12 -18.46 -5.09 28.67
CA PHE A 12 -18.25 -3.91 27.83
C PHE A 12 -16.78 -3.49 27.72
N PHE A 13 -15.91 -3.92 28.64
CA PHE A 13 -14.47 -3.63 28.59
C PHE A 13 -13.67 -4.65 27.77
N PHE A 14 -14.16 -5.90 27.63
CA PHE A 14 -13.42 -6.93 26.89
C PHE A 14 -13.57 -6.83 25.36
N THR A 15 -14.58 -6.15 24.82
CA THR A 15 -14.71 -5.94 23.37
C THR A 15 -13.77 -4.85 22.83
N HIS A 16 -13.15 -4.05 23.71
CA HIS A 16 -12.23 -2.98 23.32
C HIS A 16 -10.74 -3.33 23.47
N LEU A 17 -10.39 -4.56 23.91
CA LEU A 17 -9.00 -4.94 24.23
C LEU A 17 -8.33 -5.88 23.22
N LEU A 18 -8.95 -6.13 22.07
CA LEU A 18 -8.33 -6.87 20.96
C LEU A 18 -8.11 -5.96 19.74
N SER A 19 -7.53 -4.79 19.96
CA SER A 19 -6.87 -4.03 18.90
C SER A 19 -5.52 -4.69 18.58
N CYS A 20 -5.57 -5.87 17.94
CA CYS A 20 -4.38 -6.48 17.37
C CYS A 20 -3.68 -5.47 16.45
N SER A 21 -2.36 -5.31 16.60
CA SER A 21 -1.50 -4.38 15.85
C SER A 21 -1.31 -4.76 14.38
N PHE A 22 -2.33 -5.34 13.76
CA PHE A 22 -2.33 -5.79 12.38
C PHE A 22 -2.30 -4.59 11.45
N ALA A 23 -1.37 -4.62 10.50
CA ALA A 23 -1.28 -3.67 9.40
C ALA A 23 -0.94 -4.45 8.14
N VAL A 24 -1.56 -4.09 7.02
CA VAL A 24 -1.34 -4.73 5.72
C VAL A 24 -0.80 -3.71 4.74
N GLN A 25 0.18 -4.11 3.94
CA GLN A 25 0.80 -3.27 2.94
C GLN A 25 0.95 -4.06 1.65
N ASN A 26 0.25 -3.63 0.61
CA ASN A 26 0.49 -4.06 -0.75
C ASN A 26 1.36 -3.01 -1.44
N ARG A 27 2.54 -3.43 -1.89
CA ARG A 27 3.51 -2.58 -2.57
C ARG A 27 3.78 -3.08 -3.97
N ILE A 28 3.72 -2.19 -4.95
CA ILE A 28 4.03 -2.43 -6.33
C ILE A 28 5.25 -1.59 -6.72
N PHE A 29 6.26 -2.26 -7.25
CA PHE A 29 7.46 -1.69 -7.83
C PHE A 29 7.46 -2.00 -9.33
N PRO A 30 7.03 -1.05 -10.18
CA PRO A 30 7.12 -1.23 -11.62
C PRO A 30 8.57 -1.44 -12.04
N LEU A 31 8.81 -2.48 -12.83
CA LEU A 31 10.14 -2.79 -13.39
C LEU A 31 10.29 -2.26 -14.81
N GLY A 32 9.19 -2.25 -15.55
CA GLY A 32 9.17 -1.88 -16.96
C GLY A 32 7.85 -2.27 -17.63
N MET A 33 7.87 -2.41 -18.95
CA MET A 33 6.70 -2.77 -19.75
C MET A 33 7.03 -3.77 -20.84
N THR A 34 6.02 -4.54 -21.24
CA THR A 34 5.96 -5.33 -22.47
C THR A 34 4.83 -4.79 -23.34
N SER A 35 4.61 -5.37 -24.52
CA SER A 35 3.43 -5.09 -25.35
C SER A 35 2.12 -5.49 -24.68
N ALA A 36 2.17 -6.44 -23.73
CA ALA A 36 1.00 -6.93 -23.01
C ALA A 36 0.61 -6.00 -21.84
N GLY A 37 1.58 -5.34 -21.22
CA GLY A 37 1.31 -4.49 -20.07
C GLY A 37 2.53 -4.16 -19.22
N VAL A 38 2.29 -3.57 -18.05
CA VAL A 38 3.31 -3.18 -17.09
C VAL A 38 3.77 -4.40 -16.31
N VAL A 39 5.09 -4.63 -16.28
CA VAL A 39 5.72 -5.67 -15.48
C VAL A 39 6.10 -5.08 -14.13
N VAL A 40 5.67 -5.72 -13.05
CA VAL A 40 5.86 -5.22 -11.69
C VAL A 40 6.34 -6.31 -10.74
N VAL A 41 7.02 -5.89 -9.68
CA VAL A 41 7.14 -6.68 -8.45
C VAL A 41 6.04 -6.23 -7.50
N GLU A 42 5.19 -7.17 -7.08
CA GLU A 42 4.20 -6.95 -6.04
C GLU A 42 4.64 -7.64 -4.75
N VAL A 43 4.66 -6.88 -3.66
CA VAL A 43 5.06 -7.31 -2.31
C VAL A 43 3.84 -7.15 -1.41
N ARG A 44 3.32 -8.27 -0.91
CA ARG A 44 2.20 -8.31 0.04
C ARG A 44 2.78 -8.56 1.42
N LEU A 45 2.60 -7.60 2.32
CA LEU A 45 3.17 -7.64 3.65
C LEU A 45 2.09 -7.50 4.71
N ASP A 46 2.13 -8.40 5.68
CA ASP A 46 1.33 -8.37 6.89
C ASP A 46 2.25 -8.12 8.08
N ARG A 47 1.91 -7.14 8.90
CA ARG A 47 2.66 -6.85 10.12
C ARG A 47 2.14 -7.70 11.26
N GLY A 48 2.97 -8.61 11.73
CA GLY A 48 2.77 -9.26 13.02
C GLY A 48 3.36 -8.39 14.13
N SER A 49 2.76 -8.43 15.32
CA SER A 49 3.54 -8.12 16.52
C SER A 49 4.59 -9.22 16.65
N ALA A 50 5.88 -8.89 16.84
CA ALA A 50 6.77 -9.85 17.47
C ALA A 50 6.08 -10.35 18.75
N ALA A 51 6.23 -11.64 19.06
CA ALA A 51 5.57 -12.26 20.21
C ALA A 51 5.64 -11.32 21.43
N PRO A 52 4.53 -11.11 22.16
CA PRO A 52 4.53 -10.18 23.27
C PRO A 52 5.64 -10.62 24.23
N LEU A 53 6.68 -9.80 24.35
CA LEU A 53 7.58 -9.93 25.47
C LEU A 53 6.69 -9.78 26.69
N THR A 54 6.60 -10.85 27.46
CA THR A 54 5.77 -10.98 28.64
C THR A 54 6.23 -9.96 29.66
N ASP A 55 5.76 -8.73 29.54
CA ASP A 55 5.74 -7.72 30.60
C ASP A 55 4.77 -6.61 30.18
N GLU A 56 3.67 -6.52 30.93
CA GLU A 56 2.69 -5.46 30.82
C GLU A 56 3.39 -4.10 30.95
N LYS A 57 3.26 -3.26 29.90
CA LYS A 57 3.73 -1.86 29.79
C LYS A 57 5.14 -1.63 29.23
N GLN A 58 5.44 -2.09 28.01
CA GLN A 58 6.55 -1.51 27.26
C GLN A 58 6.11 -0.99 25.89
N ASN A 59 6.52 0.25 25.60
CA ASN A 59 6.41 0.88 24.29
C ASN A 59 7.11 -0.02 23.28
N ILE A 60 6.36 -0.70 22.42
CA ILE A 60 6.93 -1.42 21.27
C ILE A 60 7.72 -0.39 20.46
N THR A 61 9.04 -0.49 20.49
CA THR A 61 9.90 0.34 19.64
C THR A 61 9.77 -0.19 18.21
N ASN A 62 9.98 0.67 17.20
CA ASN A 62 9.91 0.24 15.80
C ASN A 62 10.88 -0.91 15.47
N ASP A 63 11.90 -1.12 16.31
CA ASP A 63 12.89 -2.19 16.19
C ASP A 63 12.32 -3.58 16.45
N GLU A 64 11.14 -3.72 17.06
CA GLU A 64 10.49 -5.01 17.33
C GLU A 64 9.42 -5.38 16.30
N LEU A 65 9.21 -4.53 15.29
CA LEU A 65 8.21 -4.78 14.24
C LEU A 65 8.77 -5.70 13.16
N THR A 66 8.00 -6.76 12.85
CA THR A 66 8.32 -7.69 11.76
C THR A 66 7.19 -7.68 10.73
N TRP A 67 7.57 -7.61 9.46
CA TRP A 67 6.65 -7.85 8.36
C TRP A 67 6.83 -9.27 7.85
N SER A 68 5.74 -9.96 7.57
CA SER A 68 5.74 -11.25 6.90
C SER A 68 5.02 -11.13 5.58
N GLY A 69 5.46 -11.84 4.53
CA GLY A 69 4.82 -11.63 3.25
C GLY A 69 5.15 -12.58 2.11
N GLN A 70 4.48 -12.31 1.00
CA GLN A 70 4.63 -12.99 -0.28
C GLN A 70 4.94 -11.97 -1.37
N ASN A 71 5.81 -12.36 -2.29
CA ASN A 71 6.31 -11.50 -3.34
C ASN A 71 6.08 -12.15 -4.69
N TYR A 72 5.66 -11.35 -5.67
CA TYR A 72 5.24 -11.81 -6.98
C TYR A 72 5.88 -10.97 -8.08
N LEU A 73 6.21 -11.60 -9.19
CA LEU A 73 6.38 -10.93 -10.46
C LEU A 73 5.04 -10.98 -11.18
N LYS A 74 4.52 -9.84 -11.61
CA LYS A 74 3.23 -9.77 -12.30
C LYS A 74 3.28 -8.92 -13.54
N VAL A 75 2.32 -9.17 -14.44
CA VAL A 75 2.03 -8.30 -15.58
C VAL A 75 0.59 -7.83 -15.49
N TYR A 76 0.38 -6.52 -15.52
CA TYR A 76 -0.94 -5.89 -15.49
C TYR A 76 -1.24 -5.23 -16.83
N ASP A 77 -2.44 -5.45 -17.36
CA ASP A 77 -2.92 -4.77 -18.56
C ASP A 77 -3.37 -3.34 -18.30
N ASN A 78 -3.93 -2.71 -19.35
CA ASN A 78 -4.28 -1.31 -19.25
C ASN A 78 -5.43 -0.96 -18.28
N ASN A 79 -6.13 -1.97 -17.79
CA ASN A 79 -7.22 -1.82 -16.85
C ASN A 79 -6.84 -2.38 -15.47
N GLN A 80 -5.53 -2.56 -15.22
CA GLN A 80 -4.99 -3.19 -14.01
C GLN A 80 -5.44 -4.65 -13.84
N ARG A 81 -5.86 -5.33 -14.91
CA ARG A 81 -6.17 -6.74 -14.86
C ARG A 81 -4.88 -7.55 -14.91
N GLU A 82 -4.76 -8.51 -14.01
CA GLU A 82 -3.62 -9.44 -13.96
C GLU A 82 -3.62 -10.33 -15.21
N LEU A 83 -2.54 -10.26 -15.98
CA LEU A 83 -2.30 -11.12 -17.16
C LEU A 83 -1.34 -12.27 -16.84
N TYR A 84 -0.47 -12.08 -15.85
CA TYR A 84 0.58 -13.02 -15.48
C TYR A 84 0.94 -12.86 -14.01
N THR A 85 1.25 -13.99 -13.36
CA THR A 85 1.76 -14.04 -12.00
C THR A 85 2.77 -15.17 -11.83
N GLU A 86 3.90 -14.86 -11.18
CA GLU A 86 4.91 -15.83 -10.76
C GLU A 86 5.32 -15.47 -9.33
N VAL A 87 5.37 -16.46 -8.44
CA VAL A 87 5.85 -16.26 -7.07
C VAL A 87 7.37 -16.07 -7.09
N ILE A 88 7.86 -14.96 -6.55
CA ILE A 88 9.29 -14.71 -6.33
C ILE A 88 9.72 -15.35 -5.00
N ASP A 89 8.93 -15.16 -3.95
CA ASP A 89 9.22 -15.65 -2.60
C ASP A 89 7.92 -15.78 -1.80
N SER A 90 7.80 -16.83 -0.98
CA SER A 90 6.64 -17.09 -0.13
C SER A 90 7.09 -17.41 1.29
N GLY A 91 7.02 -16.45 2.21
CA GLY A 91 7.40 -16.67 3.62
C GLY A 91 8.60 -15.86 4.08
N LEU A 92 8.73 -14.62 3.61
CA LEU A 92 9.81 -13.75 4.06
C LEU A 92 9.41 -13.03 5.36
N SER A 93 10.27 -13.10 6.38
CA SER A 93 10.19 -12.23 7.56
C SER A 93 11.18 -11.08 7.40
N ILE A 94 10.67 -9.86 7.51
CA ILE A 94 11.40 -8.62 7.29
C ILE A 94 11.47 -7.88 8.60
N HIS A 95 12.65 -7.89 9.21
CA HIS A 95 12.94 -7.00 10.33
C HIS A 95 12.99 -5.55 9.82
N TYR A 96 12.43 -4.60 10.57
CA TYR A 96 12.34 -3.19 10.15
C TYR A 96 13.69 -2.61 9.67
N LEU A 97 14.78 -2.88 10.39
CA LEU A 97 16.15 -2.45 10.03
C LEU A 97 16.66 -3.00 8.70
N MET A 98 16.11 -4.11 8.23
CA MET A 98 16.50 -4.77 6.97
C MET A 98 15.53 -4.48 5.82
N TYR A 99 14.46 -3.72 6.07
CA TYR A 99 13.34 -3.54 5.15
C TYR A 99 13.77 -3.15 3.74
N ASP A 100 14.53 -2.05 3.60
CA ASP A 100 14.98 -1.55 2.31
C ASP A 100 15.88 -2.57 1.58
N SER A 101 16.82 -3.19 2.31
CA SER A 101 17.76 -4.17 1.73
C SER A 101 17.05 -5.43 1.22
N ILE A 102 16.01 -5.86 1.95
CA ILE A 102 15.20 -7.01 1.59
C ILE A 102 14.33 -6.69 0.37
N LEU A 103 13.65 -5.54 0.38
CA LEU A 103 12.87 -5.10 -0.78
C LEU A 103 13.74 -4.98 -2.01
N GLN A 104 14.96 -4.45 -1.85
CA GLN A 104 15.93 -4.34 -2.94
C GLN A 104 16.26 -5.71 -3.52
N SER A 105 16.56 -6.69 -2.68
CA SER A 105 16.80 -8.07 -3.11
C SER A 105 15.61 -8.68 -3.86
N ILE A 106 14.37 -8.41 -3.42
CA ILE A 106 13.16 -8.86 -4.12
C ILE A 106 13.03 -8.19 -5.49
N VAL A 107 13.26 -6.88 -5.58
CA VAL A 107 13.24 -6.14 -6.86
C VAL A 107 14.32 -6.64 -7.80
N ASP A 108 15.53 -6.92 -7.32
CA ASP A 108 16.62 -7.47 -8.11
C ASP A 108 16.30 -8.87 -8.65
N LYS A 109 15.70 -9.73 -7.80
CA LYS A 109 15.17 -11.04 -8.25
C LYS A 109 14.12 -10.84 -9.35
N GLY A 110 13.15 -9.94 -9.14
CA GLY A 110 12.14 -9.61 -10.15
C GLY A 110 12.75 -9.14 -11.47
N LEU A 111 13.73 -8.23 -11.42
CA LEU A 111 14.47 -7.76 -12.59
C LEU A 111 15.16 -8.91 -13.33
N SER A 112 15.78 -9.85 -12.61
CA SER A 112 16.42 -11.01 -13.26
C SER A 112 15.41 -11.88 -14.04
N LEU A 113 14.19 -12.01 -13.54
CA LEU A 113 13.12 -12.78 -14.19
C LEU A 113 12.58 -12.09 -15.44
N THR A 114 12.71 -10.76 -15.55
CA THR A 114 12.25 -10.01 -16.73
C THR A 114 12.98 -10.36 -18.02
N THR A 115 14.15 -10.99 -17.94
CA THR A 115 14.92 -11.49 -19.09
C THR A 115 14.15 -12.50 -19.96
N ARG A 116 13.07 -13.07 -19.43
CA ARG A 116 12.16 -13.99 -20.13
C ARG A 116 11.18 -13.28 -21.09
N PHE A 117 11.02 -11.96 -20.96
CA PHE A 117 10.16 -11.16 -21.80
C PHE A 117 10.97 -10.52 -22.93
N ASN A 118 10.78 -10.99 -24.16
CA ASN A 118 11.60 -10.59 -25.31
C ASN A 118 11.48 -9.11 -25.70
N ASP A 119 10.36 -8.47 -25.38
CA ASP A 119 10.05 -7.08 -25.70
C ASP A 119 10.04 -6.17 -24.47
N PHE A 120 10.63 -6.63 -23.36
CA PHE A 120 10.68 -5.88 -22.12
C PHE A 120 11.51 -4.61 -22.25
N LYS A 121 10.88 -3.50 -21.90
CA LYS A 121 11.47 -2.17 -21.79
C LYS A 121 11.58 -1.82 -20.32
N ARG A 122 12.80 -1.61 -19.83
CA ARG A 122 13.06 -1.29 -18.42
C ARG A 122 12.75 0.17 -18.11
N ILE A 123 12.29 0.44 -16.90
CA ILE A 123 12.23 1.81 -16.36
C ILE A 123 13.64 2.37 -16.19
N THR A 124 13.84 3.60 -16.64
CA THR A 124 15.16 4.25 -16.67
C THR A 124 15.36 5.23 -15.53
N SER A 125 14.29 5.76 -14.94
CA SER A 125 14.37 6.71 -13.82
C SER A 125 13.01 6.90 -13.17
N GLY A 126 12.99 7.57 -12.04
CA GLY A 126 11.73 7.97 -11.43
C GLY A 126 11.90 8.89 -10.25
N LYS A 127 10.77 9.28 -9.69
CA LYS A 127 10.67 10.07 -8.48
C LYS A 127 9.59 9.49 -7.57
N ILE A 128 9.86 9.51 -6.28
CA ILE A 128 8.94 9.13 -5.22
C ILE A 128 8.65 10.39 -4.44
N ASN A 129 7.37 10.76 -4.38
CA ASN A 129 6.92 11.84 -3.54
C ASN A 129 6.07 11.25 -2.41
N PHE A 130 6.46 11.54 -1.18
CA PHE A 130 5.72 11.12 0.00
C PHE A 130 4.75 12.22 0.39
N CYS A 131 3.46 11.89 0.35
CA CYS A 131 2.40 12.75 0.85
C CYS A 131 2.42 12.72 2.38
N ARG A 132 1.97 13.81 3.00
CA ARG A 132 1.73 13.79 4.45
C ARG A 132 0.38 13.14 4.73
N TYR A 133 0.33 12.27 5.74
CA TYR A 133 -0.90 11.56 6.09
C TYR A 133 -1.96 12.49 6.71
N GLU A 134 -1.52 13.60 7.29
CA GLU A 134 -2.39 14.54 8.02
C GLU A 134 -2.96 15.65 7.14
N THR A 135 -2.39 15.89 5.96
CA THR A 135 -2.78 16.99 5.07
C THR A 135 -3.17 16.48 3.69
N GLN A 136 -3.82 17.33 2.90
CA GLN A 136 -4.01 17.04 1.48
C GLN A 136 -2.65 16.83 0.81
N CYS A 137 -2.55 15.85 -0.09
CA CYS A 137 -1.32 15.60 -0.85
C CYS A 137 -1.16 16.63 -1.97
N ASP A 138 0.03 17.19 -2.15
CA ASP A 138 0.28 18.21 -3.17
C ASP A 138 0.39 17.62 -4.60
N PHE A 139 0.55 16.29 -4.74
CA PHE A 139 0.82 15.63 -6.03
C PHE A 139 -0.42 15.02 -6.70
N ALA A 140 -1.43 14.67 -5.91
CA ALA A 140 -2.63 14.01 -6.38
C ALA A 140 -3.78 14.19 -5.38
N GLU A 141 -5.00 14.08 -5.88
CA GLU A 141 -6.23 14.14 -5.07
C GLU A 141 -7.15 12.96 -5.38
N LEU A 142 -7.89 12.50 -4.37
CA LEU A 142 -8.96 11.53 -4.53
C LEU A 142 -10.29 12.27 -4.74
N ILE A 143 -10.96 12.00 -5.85
CA ILE A 143 -12.27 12.54 -6.19
C ILE A 143 -13.29 11.43 -5.99
N TYR A 144 -14.23 11.67 -5.09
CA TYR A 144 -15.34 10.77 -4.80
C TYR A 144 -16.56 11.21 -5.59
N ASP A 145 -17.10 10.31 -6.40
CA ASP A 145 -18.40 10.47 -7.04
C ASP A 145 -19.39 9.52 -6.36
N THR A 146 -20.14 10.07 -5.41
CA THR A 146 -21.13 9.30 -4.64
C THR A 146 -22.39 8.99 -5.43
N ILE A 147 -22.62 9.68 -6.56
CA ILE A 147 -23.78 9.43 -7.44
C ILE A 147 -23.51 8.21 -8.29
N ASN A 148 -22.32 8.13 -8.90
CA ASN A 148 -21.90 7.02 -9.75
C ASN A 148 -21.17 5.91 -9.00
N ASN A 149 -20.95 6.08 -7.69
CA ASN A 149 -20.28 5.13 -6.81
C ASN A 149 -18.85 4.78 -7.28
N THR A 150 -18.09 5.80 -7.66
CA THR A 150 -16.71 5.67 -8.18
C THR A 150 -15.74 6.58 -7.44
N VAL A 151 -14.47 6.16 -7.42
CA VAL A 151 -13.36 6.98 -6.92
C VAL A 151 -12.35 7.16 -8.04
N HIS A 152 -11.92 8.40 -8.26
CA HIS A 152 -10.88 8.72 -9.21
C HIS A 152 -9.67 9.28 -8.49
N LEU A 153 -8.48 8.85 -8.92
CA LEU A 153 -7.24 9.55 -8.62
C LEU A 153 -7.04 10.63 -9.68
N LYS A 154 -6.95 11.89 -9.28
CA LYS A 154 -6.56 12.98 -10.16
C LYS A 154 -5.14 13.44 -9.84
N SER A 155 -4.26 13.33 -10.80
CA SER A 155 -2.88 13.80 -10.71
C SER A 155 -2.80 15.33 -10.86
N HIS A 156 -1.70 15.94 -10.42
CA HIS A 156 -1.52 17.40 -10.48
C HIS A 156 -1.61 17.99 -11.90
N ASN A 157 -1.30 17.20 -12.94
CA ASN A 157 -1.42 17.58 -14.35
C ASN A 157 -2.87 17.51 -14.87
N GLY A 158 -3.83 17.10 -14.04
CA GLY A 158 -5.26 17.12 -14.31
C GLY A 158 -5.84 15.81 -14.88
N HIS A 159 -5.00 14.82 -15.21
CA HIS A 159 -5.48 13.51 -15.64
C HIS A 159 -6.21 12.78 -14.52
N LYS A 160 -7.29 12.09 -14.89
CA LYS A 160 -8.14 11.33 -13.96
C LYS A 160 -8.05 9.85 -14.29
N HIS A 161 -7.70 9.06 -13.28
CA HIS A 161 -7.63 7.62 -13.35
C HIS A 161 -8.70 7.02 -12.47
N LEU A 162 -9.53 6.13 -13.01
CA LEU A 162 -10.50 5.40 -12.21
C LEU A 162 -9.75 4.42 -11.29
N LEU A 163 -10.04 4.47 -9.98
CA LEU A 163 -9.57 3.43 -9.07
C LEU A 163 -10.44 2.19 -9.28
N PRO A 164 -9.86 1.02 -9.61
CA PRO A 164 -10.60 -0.22 -9.80
C PRO A 164 -10.99 -0.83 -8.44
N ILE A 165 -11.75 -0.08 -7.64
CA ILE A 165 -12.40 -0.58 -6.42
C ILE A 165 -13.58 -1.43 -6.89
N THR A 166 -13.30 -2.67 -7.25
CA THR A 166 -14.30 -3.61 -7.80
C THR A 166 -14.95 -4.46 -6.71
N ASN A 167 -16.06 -5.12 -7.07
CA ASN A 167 -16.76 -6.10 -6.22
C ASN A 167 -16.12 -7.50 -6.28
N GLU A 168 -14.99 -7.67 -6.97
CA GLU A 168 -14.39 -8.97 -7.22
C GLU A 168 -13.50 -9.42 -6.05
N GLU A 169 -13.63 -10.70 -5.67
CA GLU A 169 -13.04 -11.31 -4.45
C GLU A 169 -11.50 -11.28 -4.39
N TYR A 170 -10.81 -10.86 -5.45
CA TYR A 170 -9.36 -11.00 -5.59
C TYR A 170 -8.63 -9.69 -5.90
N THR A 171 -9.25 -8.54 -5.66
CA THR A 171 -8.56 -7.25 -5.82
C THR A 171 -8.07 -6.70 -4.48
N ILE A 172 -6.95 -5.98 -4.56
CA ILE A 172 -6.28 -5.22 -3.50
C ILE A 172 -7.26 -4.26 -2.76
N ALA A 173 -8.41 -3.94 -3.34
CA ALA A 173 -9.47 -3.11 -2.77
C ALA A 173 -10.46 -3.86 -1.84
N ASN A 174 -10.40 -5.19 -1.75
CA ASN A 174 -11.39 -5.97 -1.00
C ASN A 174 -11.28 -5.78 0.52
N ASP A 175 -10.11 -5.42 1.05
CA ASP A 175 -9.92 -5.17 2.49
C ASP A 175 -10.49 -3.82 2.94
N ILE A 176 -10.37 -2.77 2.10
CA ILE A 176 -11.08 -1.49 2.29
C ILE A 176 -12.58 -1.76 2.35
N ARG A 177 -13.07 -2.63 1.45
CA ARG A 177 -14.49 -2.99 1.40
C ARG A 177 -14.93 -3.74 2.64
N ASN A 178 -14.28 -4.85 2.96
CA ASN A 178 -14.71 -5.74 4.04
C ASN A 178 -14.65 -5.09 5.43
N MET A 179 -13.81 -4.07 5.62
CA MET A 179 -13.73 -3.35 6.90
C MET A 179 -14.49 -2.02 6.93
N TYR A 180 -14.67 -1.33 5.80
CA TYR A 180 -15.18 0.05 5.80
C TYR A 180 -16.29 0.34 4.78
N LEU A 181 -16.52 -0.52 3.78
CA LEU A 181 -17.70 -0.41 2.93
C LEU A 181 -18.86 -1.14 3.57
N ASP A 182 -19.74 -0.37 4.21
CA ASP A 182 -21.09 -0.83 4.47
C ASP A 182 -21.71 -1.20 3.11
N ARG A 183 -22.19 -2.45 2.99
CA ARG A 183 -22.75 -3.00 1.75
C ARG A 183 -23.87 -2.09 1.20
N ASP A 184 -24.57 -1.37 2.07
CA ASP A 184 -25.70 -0.52 1.69
C ASP A 184 -25.28 0.93 1.40
N ALA A 185 -24.15 1.42 1.94
CA ALA A 185 -23.72 2.81 1.79
C ALA A 185 -22.71 3.05 0.63
N GLY A 186 -22.05 2.00 0.13
CA GLY A 186 -21.12 2.12 -1.00
C GLY A 186 -19.98 3.12 -0.76
N ILE A 187 -19.51 3.81 -1.81
CA ILE A 187 -18.40 4.78 -1.75
C ILE A 187 -18.63 5.90 -0.71
N GLN A 188 -19.89 6.20 -0.37
CA GLN A 188 -20.20 7.19 0.65
C GLN A 188 -19.60 6.84 2.02
N SER A 189 -19.49 5.56 2.38
CA SER A 189 -18.94 5.17 3.69
C SER A 189 -17.43 5.31 3.79
N ILE A 190 -16.72 5.39 2.65
CA ILE A 190 -15.26 5.59 2.61
C ILE A 190 -14.84 6.98 2.18
N THR A 191 -15.81 7.86 1.88
CA THR A 191 -15.54 9.24 1.48
C THR A 191 -14.78 9.97 2.58
N GLY A 192 -13.57 10.43 2.26
CA GLY A 192 -12.68 11.13 3.20
C GLY A 192 -11.92 10.22 4.18
N LEU A 193 -12.09 8.90 4.10
CA LEU A 193 -11.30 7.93 4.86
C LEU A 193 -9.99 7.57 4.17
N LEU A 194 -10.00 7.44 2.84
CA LEU A 194 -8.80 7.09 2.09
C LEU A 194 -7.85 8.29 1.98
N LEU A 195 -6.58 8.00 2.18
CA LEU A 195 -5.49 8.98 2.14
C LEU A 195 -4.44 8.49 1.15
N ILE A 196 -3.83 9.42 0.43
CA ILE A 196 -2.69 9.11 -0.44
C ILE A 196 -1.44 9.24 0.42
N SER A 197 -0.65 8.18 0.56
CA SER A 197 0.61 8.21 1.33
C SER A 197 1.82 8.48 0.43
N SER A 198 1.82 8.00 -0.80
CA SER A 198 2.86 8.33 -1.77
C SER A 198 2.33 8.37 -3.19
N TYR A 199 2.97 9.21 -4.00
CA TYR A 199 2.75 9.31 -5.43
C TYR A 199 4.09 9.19 -6.14
N ARG A 200 4.23 8.13 -6.93
CA ARG A 200 5.48 7.72 -7.57
C ARG A 200 5.35 7.79 -9.06
N GLU A 201 6.35 8.34 -9.71
CA GLU A 201 6.40 8.45 -11.17
C GLU A 201 7.66 7.76 -11.67
N TYR A 202 7.50 6.95 -12.70
CA TYR A 202 8.55 6.16 -13.32
C TYR A 202 8.56 6.48 -14.81
N ASN A 203 9.75 6.69 -15.37
CA ASN A 203 9.92 6.96 -16.78
C ASN A 203 10.36 5.71 -17.52
N ILE A 204 9.72 5.45 -18.65
CA ILE A 204 10.05 4.37 -19.57
C ILE A 204 9.98 4.90 -21.00
N ASN A 205 11.15 5.24 -21.56
CA ASN A 205 11.24 5.99 -22.81
C ASN A 205 10.40 7.29 -22.74
N GLU A 206 9.41 7.43 -23.61
CA GLU A 206 8.49 8.59 -23.68
C GLU A 206 7.22 8.42 -22.84
N GLN A 207 7.02 7.25 -22.23
CA GLN A 207 5.85 6.93 -21.41
C GLN A 207 6.16 7.11 -19.92
N ARG A 208 5.10 7.36 -19.15
CA ARG A 208 5.18 7.51 -17.70
C ARG A 208 4.27 6.52 -17.00
N ILE A 209 4.82 5.79 -16.05
CA ILE A 209 4.05 4.95 -15.13
C ILE A 209 3.91 5.70 -13.82
N PHE A 210 2.71 5.69 -13.25
CA PHE A 210 2.38 6.28 -11.98
C PHE A 210 1.95 5.19 -11.02
N VAL A 211 2.39 5.30 -9.77
CA VAL A 211 1.88 4.45 -8.71
C VAL A 211 1.48 5.31 -7.54
N ALA A 212 0.21 5.23 -7.15
CA ALA A 212 -0.30 5.88 -5.97
C ALA A 212 -0.48 4.84 -4.86
N HIS A 213 0.14 5.10 -3.72
CA HIS A 213 -0.17 4.36 -2.51
C HIS A 213 -1.33 5.01 -1.80
N ILE A 214 -2.42 4.27 -1.64
CA ILE A 214 -3.63 4.71 -0.96
C ILE A 214 -3.80 3.86 0.29
N ALA A 215 -4.00 4.51 1.42
CA ALA A 215 -4.15 3.84 2.70
C ALA A 215 -5.39 4.31 3.48
N VAL A 216 -5.84 3.44 4.37
CA VAL A 216 -6.81 3.73 5.44
C VAL A 216 -6.17 3.36 6.78
N GLY A 217 -6.46 4.13 7.82
CA GLY A 217 -5.87 3.91 9.15
C GLY A 217 -5.97 5.13 10.04
N GLN A 218 -5.46 5.00 11.27
CA GLN A 218 -5.50 6.09 12.24
C GLN A 218 -4.58 7.24 11.84
N LYS A 219 -5.12 8.47 11.80
CA LYS A 219 -4.31 9.68 11.67
C LYS A 219 -3.48 9.82 12.94
N LEU A 220 -2.16 9.73 12.80
CA LEU A 220 -1.26 9.93 13.94
C LEU A 220 -1.29 11.41 14.37
N PRO A 221 -1.22 11.69 15.68
CA PRO A 221 -1.04 13.06 16.15
C PRO A 221 0.28 13.61 15.61
N VAL A 222 0.25 14.88 15.18
CA VAL A 222 1.36 15.57 14.48
C VAL A 222 2.63 15.49 15.33
N HIS A 223 3.52 14.56 14.98
CA HIS A 223 4.91 14.62 15.39
C HIS A 223 5.68 15.42 14.34
N ASP A 224 6.58 16.27 14.84
CA ASP A 224 7.17 17.45 14.20
C ASP A 224 8.16 17.12 13.07
N GLU A 225 7.78 16.26 12.11
CA GLU A 225 8.56 15.98 10.90
C GLU A 225 8.21 16.94 9.76
N LYS A 226 9.24 17.67 9.33
CA LYS A 226 9.20 18.75 8.33
C LYS A 226 9.00 18.20 6.91
N LYS A 227 7.90 18.63 6.27
CA LYS A 227 7.62 18.67 4.80
C LYS A 227 7.53 17.31 4.08
N GLU A 228 6.73 17.29 3.01
CA GLU A 228 6.70 16.19 2.03
C GLU A 228 8.11 15.91 1.51
N LYS A 229 8.52 14.63 1.54
CA LYS A 229 9.85 14.19 1.11
C LYS A 229 9.81 13.81 -0.37
N LYS A 230 10.81 14.24 -1.12
CA LYS A 230 11.01 13.88 -2.54
C LYS A 230 12.30 13.08 -2.67
N ARG A 231 12.23 11.92 -3.33
CA ARG A 231 13.39 11.10 -3.68
C ARG A 231 13.41 10.88 -5.18
N GLN A 232 14.57 11.02 -5.80
CA GLN A 232 14.79 10.68 -7.21
C GLN A 232 15.72 9.48 -7.30
N PHE A 233 15.55 8.68 -8.35
CA PHE A 233 16.46 7.61 -8.68
C PHE A 233 16.68 7.53 -10.19
N SER A 234 17.88 7.13 -10.58
CA SER A 234 18.30 6.96 -11.98
C SER A 234 18.27 5.50 -12.44
N ASP A 235 17.83 4.58 -11.58
CA ASP A 235 17.64 3.17 -11.93
C ASP A 235 16.55 2.58 -11.04
N VAL A 236 15.67 1.77 -11.61
CA VAL A 236 14.63 1.02 -10.91
C VAL A 236 15.17 0.07 -9.83
N ALA A 237 16.42 -0.39 -9.97
CA ALA A 237 17.16 -1.09 -8.92
C ALA A 237 17.50 -0.19 -7.71
N ASN A 238 17.11 1.09 -7.71
CA ASN A 238 17.18 1.96 -6.54
C ASN A 238 15.83 2.58 -6.20
N SER A 239 14.73 1.96 -6.67
CA SER A 239 13.36 2.43 -6.49
C SER A 239 12.71 1.98 -5.18
N THR A 240 13.39 1.17 -4.37
CA THR A 240 12.87 0.65 -3.10
C THR A 240 12.99 1.67 -1.97
N PHE A 241 12.02 1.67 -1.06
CA PHE A 241 11.96 2.59 0.07
C PHE A 241 11.08 2.00 1.18
N SER A 242 11.36 2.42 2.41
CA SER A 242 10.48 2.25 3.56
C SER A 242 9.54 3.44 3.65
N GLU A 243 8.24 3.18 3.59
CA GLU A 243 7.24 4.21 3.89
C GLU A 243 7.10 4.37 5.40
N PRO A 244 6.75 5.59 5.89
CA PRO A 244 6.41 5.77 7.29
C PRO A 244 5.30 4.80 7.68
N VAL A 245 5.57 3.94 8.67
CA VAL A 245 4.63 2.90 9.10
C VAL A 245 3.47 3.55 9.82
N ILE A 246 2.28 3.51 9.22
CA ILE A 246 1.05 3.96 9.89
C ILE A 246 0.58 2.82 10.79
N TYR A 247 0.45 3.08 12.09
CA TYR A 247 -0.06 2.11 13.04
C TYR A 247 -1.52 1.77 12.71
N HIS A 248 -1.85 0.46 12.65
CA HIS A 248 -3.19 -0.05 12.31
C HIS A 248 -3.71 0.48 10.97
N SER A 249 -2.93 0.26 9.91
CA SER A 249 -3.27 0.72 8.57
C SER A 249 -3.33 -0.42 7.56
N GLN A 250 -4.13 -0.19 6.53
CA GLN A 250 -4.10 -0.98 5.31
C GLN A 250 -3.75 -0.06 4.17
N GLY A 251 -2.71 -0.43 3.43
CA GLY A 251 -2.16 0.36 2.35
C GLY A 251 -2.08 -0.44 1.06
N PHE A 252 -2.38 0.23 -0.05
CA PHE A 252 -2.54 -0.39 -1.35
C PHE A 252 -1.97 0.45 -2.47
N ASP A 253 -1.16 -0.17 -3.33
CA ASP A 253 -0.67 0.49 -4.53
C ASP A 253 -1.59 0.27 -5.72
N PHE A 254 -1.84 1.36 -6.45
CA PHE A 254 -2.54 1.34 -7.73
C PHE A 254 -1.61 1.85 -8.83
N VAL A 255 -1.53 1.12 -9.94
CA VAL A 255 -0.64 1.43 -11.07
C VAL A 255 -1.44 2.02 -12.22
N PHE A 256 -0.95 3.11 -12.78
CA PHE A 256 -1.49 3.80 -13.95
C PHE A 256 -0.35 4.09 -14.91
N TRP A 257 -0.62 4.31 -16.19
CA TRP A 257 0.41 4.80 -17.13
C TRP A 257 -0.22 5.72 -18.17
N GLU A 258 0.60 6.67 -18.63
CA GLU A 258 0.29 7.71 -19.61
C GLU A 258 1.36 7.74 -20.70
#